data_AF-A0AAW9NEI9-F1
#
_entry.id   AF-A0AAW9NEI9-F1
#
_cell.length_a   1.000
_cell.length_b   1.000
_cell.length_c   1.000
_cell.angle_alpha   90.00
_cell.angle_beta   90.00
_cell.angle_gamma   90.00
#
_symmetry.space_group_name_H-M   'P 1'
#
loop_
_entity.id
_entity.type
_entity.pdbx_description
1 polymer ?
#
loop_
_entity_poly.entity_id
_entity_poly.type
_entity_poly.pdbx_seq_one_letter_code
_entity_poly.pdbx_strand_id
1 'polypeptide(L)'
;MANNLWKSFERWVGQNIFDGSVRNIGSGAINSDDNGKPRSGDLINKTYEIECKCYQKIAIFRWWDKLAPEAKLSGKIPVLVTREKGDIQDTLITIHWTTFNEMKAAWEREKGIR
;
A
#
# COMPACT_ATOMS: atom_id res chain seq x y z
N MET A 1 20.32 -10.34 -16.15
CA MET A 1 19.02 -10.59 -15.49
C MET A 1 18.37 -9.23 -15.26
N ALA A 2 17.27 -8.94 -15.95
CA ALA A 2 16.54 -7.67 -15.78
C ALA A 2 16.12 -7.55 -14.30
N ASN A 3 16.46 -6.41 -13.69
CA ASN A 3 16.28 -6.20 -12.26
C ASN A 3 14.77 -6.16 -11.97
N ASN A 4 14.22 -7.26 -11.44
CA ASN A 4 12.79 -7.43 -11.16
C ASN A 4 12.38 -6.66 -9.89
N LEU A 5 12.79 -5.39 -9.77
CA LEU A 5 12.58 -4.53 -8.60
C LEU A 5 11.12 -4.50 -8.16
N TRP A 6 10.18 -4.43 -9.12
CA TRP A 6 8.75 -4.46 -8.84
C TRP A 6 8.29 -5.78 -8.19
N LYS A 7 8.83 -6.92 -8.62
CA LYS A 7 8.51 -8.24 -8.04
C LYS A 7 9.04 -8.37 -6.62
N SER A 8 10.24 -7.83 -6.37
CA SER A 8 10.82 -7.78 -5.04
C SER A 8 10.03 -6.85 -4.12
N PHE A 9 9.55 -5.73 -4.64
CA PHE A 9 8.69 -4.80 -3.90
C PHE A 9 7.37 -5.45 -3.47
N GLU A 10 6.66 -6.14 -4.38
CA GLU A 10 5.44 -6.89 -4.02
C GLU A 10 5.68 -7.92 -2.92
N ARG A 11 6.75 -8.72 -3.03
CA ARG A 11 7.13 -9.69 -1.99
C ARG A 11 7.38 -8.99 -0.65
N TRP A 12 8.08 -7.86 -0.67
CA TRP A 12 8.34 -7.07 0.52
C TRP A 12 7.05 -6.51 1.13
N VAL A 13 6.11 -6.01 0.32
CA VAL A 13 4.80 -5.52 0.78
C VAL A 13 4.00 -6.65 1.46
N GLY A 14 3.95 -7.83 0.85
CA GLY A 14 3.27 -8.99 1.45
C GLY A 14 3.91 -9.46 2.76
N GLN A 15 5.23 -9.36 2.88
CA GLN A 15 5.94 -9.75 4.10
C GLN A 15 5.86 -8.72 5.23
N ASN A 16 5.88 -7.43 4.90
CA ASN A 16 6.08 -6.36 5.89
C ASN A 16 4.83 -5.54 6.18
N ILE A 17 3.89 -5.45 5.24
CA ILE A 17 2.69 -4.61 5.38
C ILE A 17 1.45 -5.48 5.51
N PHE A 18 1.29 -6.49 4.67
CA PHE A 18 0.09 -7.34 4.64
C PHE A 18 0.47 -8.81 4.89
N ASP A 19 0.87 -9.10 6.14
CA ASP A 19 1.23 -10.45 6.60
C ASP A 19 0.24 -11.53 6.11
N GLY A 20 0.78 -12.67 5.68
CA GLY A 20 0.03 -13.76 5.04
C GLY A 20 -0.36 -13.52 3.57
N SER A 21 -0.06 -12.35 2.98
CA SER A 21 -0.29 -12.12 1.56
C SER A 21 0.81 -12.73 0.70
N VAL A 22 0.41 -13.30 -0.43
CA VAL A 22 1.33 -13.86 -1.42
C VAL A 22 1.15 -13.17 -2.76
N ARG A 23 2.23 -12.99 -3.50
CA ARG A 23 2.18 -12.36 -4.82
C ARG A 23 1.28 -13.15 -5.78
N ASN A 24 0.44 -12.44 -6.51
CA ASN A 24 -0.37 -12.99 -7.59
C ASN A 24 0.47 -13.15 -8.88
N ILE A 25 0.82 -14.39 -9.22
CA ILE A 25 1.61 -14.66 -10.43
C ILE A 25 0.70 -14.49 -11.64
N GLY A 26 0.90 -13.40 -12.37
CA GLY A 26 0.14 -13.13 -13.59
C GLY A 26 -1.00 -12.14 -13.42
N SER A 27 -1.02 -11.29 -12.38
CA SER A 27 -2.04 -10.24 -12.15
C SER A 27 -2.34 -9.29 -13.33
N GLY A 28 -1.47 -9.27 -14.35
CA GLY A 28 -1.69 -8.52 -15.60
C GLY A 28 -2.23 -9.35 -16.78
N ALA A 29 -2.34 -10.67 -16.66
CA ALA A 29 -2.66 -11.59 -17.76
C ALA A 29 -3.63 -12.72 -17.39
N ILE A 30 -3.51 -13.27 -16.18
CA ILE A 30 -4.34 -14.36 -15.65
C ILE A 30 -4.96 -13.85 -14.35
N ASN A 31 -6.19 -13.35 -14.46
CA ASN A 31 -6.94 -12.78 -13.33
C ASN A 31 -8.05 -13.72 -12.86
N SER A 32 -7.81 -15.03 -12.94
CA SER A 32 -8.73 -16.05 -12.44
C SER A 32 -7.99 -17.15 -11.68
N ASP A 33 -8.64 -17.72 -10.66
CA ASP A 33 -8.18 -18.92 -9.96
C ASP A 33 -8.58 -20.20 -10.74
N ASP A 34 -8.15 -21.37 -10.22
CA ASP A 34 -8.45 -22.66 -10.84
C ASP A 34 -9.96 -22.98 -10.92
N ASN A 35 -10.81 -22.22 -10.22
CA ASN A 35 -12.26 -22.33 -10.24
C ASN A 35 -12.92 -21.25 -11.12
N GLY A 36 -12.13 -20.44 -11.85
CA GLY A 36 -12.62 -19.35 -12.70
C GLY A 36 -13.06 -18.09 -11.94
N LYS A 37 -12.82 -17.99 -10.62
CA LYS A 37 -13.14 -16.79 -9.84
C LYS A 37 -12.07 -15.72 -10.04
N PRO A 38 -12.43 -14.42 -10.03
CA PRO A 38 -11.45 -13.35 -10.14
C PRO A 38 -10.35 -13.44 -9.08
N ARG A 39 -9.10 -13.36 -9.53
CA ARG A 39 -7.92 -13.22 -8.68
C ARG A 39 -7.31 -11.84 -8.97
N SER A 40 -7.93 -10.80 -8.43
CA SER A 40 -7.53 -9.41 -8.67
C SER A 40 -6.48 -8.92 -7.66
N GLY A 41 -5.76 -7.86 -8.03
CA GLY A 41 -4.64 -7.32 -7.29
C GLY A 41 -3.30 -8.03 -7.51
N ASP A 42 -2.23 -7.32 -7.18
CA ASP A 42 -0.85 -7.80 -7.24
C ASP A 42 -0.51 -8.75 -6.08
N LEU A 43 -1.21 -8.64 -4.94
CA LEU A 43 -1.10 -9.58 -3.80
C LEU A 43 -2.45 -10.23 -3.49
N ILE A 44 -2.42 -11.54 -3.26
CA ILE A 44 -3.55 -12.32 -2.78
C ILE A 44 -3.62 -12.17 -1.26
N ASN A 45 -4.72 -11.59 -0.78
CA ASN A 45 -5.03 -11.45 0.63
C ASN A 45 -6.52 -11.76 0.86
N LYS A 46 -6.89 -12.20 2.08
CA LYS A 46 -8.28 -12.55 2.40
C LYS A 46 -9.17 -11.33 2.65
N THR A 47 -8.57 -10.22 3.06
CA THR A 47 -9.24 -9.01 3.55
C THR A 47 -9.08 -7.84 2.60
N TYR A 48 -7.92 -7.72 1.95
CA TYR A 48 -7.55 -6.56 1.15
C TYR A 48 -7.35 -6.91 -0.32
N GLU A 49 -7.79 -6.03 -1.20
CA GLU A 49 -7.36 -6.01 -2.60
C GLU A 49 -6.17 -5.06 -2.72
N ILE A 50 -5.01 -5.58 -3.12
CA ILE A 50 -3.74 -4.86 -3.01
C ILE A 50 -3.07 -4.75 -4.38
N GLU A 51 -2.93 -3.52 -4.86
CA GLU A 51 -2.18 -3.16 -6.06
C GLU A 51 -0.84 -2.52 -5.66
N CYS A 52 0.26 -2.97 -6.26
CA CYS A 52 1.61 -2.50 -5.99
C CYS A 52 2.18 -1.76 -7.20
N LYS A 53 2.51 -0.47 -7.05
CA LYS A 53 3.20 0.30 -8.10
C LYS A 53 4.55 0.81 -7.61
N CYS A 54 5.59 0.49 -8.38
CA CYS A 54 6.95 0.96 -8.14
C CYS A 54 7.38 1.86 -9.30
N TYR A 55 7.26 3.19 -9.12
CA TYR A 55 7.70 4.17 -10.11
C TYR A 55 9.06 4.75 -9.74
N GLN A 56 9.81 5.22 -10.73
CA GLN A 56 11.08 5.92 -10.51
C GLN A 56 10.91 7.24 -9.75
N LYS A 57 9.79 7.94 -9.99
CA LYS A 57 9.43 9.21 -9.33
C LYS A 57 7.92 9.29 -9.18
N ILE A 58 7.45 9.63 -7.98
CA ILE A 58 6.04 9.89 -7.68
C ILE A 58 5.95 11.28 -7.04
N ALA A 59 5.04 12.13 -7.53
CA ALA A 59 4.93 13.52 -7.10
C ALA A 59 4.65 13.65 -5.59
N ILE A 60 3.99 12.66 -4.98
CA ILE A 60 3.64 12.64 -3.55
C ILE A 60 4.90 12.66 -2.66
N PHE A 61 5.98 11.97 -3.05
CA PHE A 61 7.21 11.91 -2.25
C PHE A 61 7.83 13.29 -2.06
N ARG A 62 7.73 14.19 -3.03
CA ARG A 62 8.20 15.59 -2.88
C ARG A 62 7.55 16.28 -1.68
N TRP A 63 6.24 16.10 -1.50
CA TRP A 63 5.51 16.71 -0.38
C TRP A 63 5.81 16.00 0.93
N TRP A 64 5.94 14.68 0.90
CA TRP A 64 6.31 13.88 2.05
C TRP A 64 7.69 14.25 2.60
N ASP A 65 8.68 14.40 1.73
CA ASP A 65 10.07 14.75 2.09
C ASP A 65 10.17 16.12 2.75
N LYS A 66 9.21 17.02 2.50
CA LYS A 66 9.08 18.29 3.21
C LYS A 66 8.34 18.15 4.53
N LEU A 67 7.19 17.47 4.54
CA LEU A 67 6.31 17.34 5.70
C LEU A 67 6.95 16.55 6.84
N ALA A 68 7.60 15.42 6.53
CA ALA A 68 8.09 14.50 7.55
C ALA A 68 9.17 15.13 8.47
N PRO A 69 10.16 15.88 7.96
CA PRO A 69 11.09 16.62 8.82
C PRO A 69 10.41 17.69 9.67
N GLU A 70 9.49 18.48 9.11
CA GLU A 70 8.75 19.53 9.84
C GLU A 70 7.90 18.95 10.98
N ALA A 71 7.22 17.83 10.71
CA ALA A 71 6.44 17.09 11.70
C ALA A 71 7.34 16.56 12.82
N LYS A 72 8.51 15.98 12.48
CA LYS A 72 9.49 15.50 13.46
C LYS A 72 10.00 16.62 14.37
N LEU A 73 10.36 17.78 13.80
CA LEU A 73 10.77 18.96 14.58
C LEU A 73 9.66 19.47 15.51
N SER A 74 8.41 19.31 15.08
CA SER A 74 7.23 19.71 15.85
C SER A 74 6.72 18.63 16.82
N GLY A 75 7.37 17.46 16.91
CA GLY A 75 6.89 16.33 17.72
C GLY A 75 5.55 15.75 17.27
N LYS A 76 5.22 15.83 15.98
CA LYS A 76 3.94 15.40 15.39
C LYS A 76 4.13 14.22 14.43
N ILE A 77 3.07 13.46 14.22
CA ILE A 77 3.00 12.41 13.19
C ILE A 77 2.73 13.08 11.83
N PRO A 78 3.55 12.86 10.80
CA PRO A 78 3.27 13.39 9.48
C PRO A 78 2.09 12.65 8.84
N VAL A 79 1.11 13.40 8.35
CA VAL A 79 -0.02 12.89 7.58
C VAL A 79 -0.23 13.83 6.40
N LEU A 80 -0.08 13.29 5.18
CA LEU A 80 -0.29 14.06 3.96
C LEU A 80 -1.67 13.75 3.41
N VAL A 81 -2.52 14.78 3.35
CA VAL A 81 -3.88 14.68 2.80
C VAL A 81 -3.91 15.43 1.47
N THR A 82 -4.29 14.75 0.39
CA THR A 82 -4.30 15.32 -0.96
C THR A 82 -5.60 15.01 -1.68
N ARG A 83 -6.05 15.96 -2.50
CA ARG A 83 -7.17 15.82 -3.42
C ARG A 83 -6.87 16.60 -4.69
N GLU A 84 -7.44 16.20 -5.82
CA GLU A 84 -7.35 17.00 -7.04
C GLU A 84 -8.41 18.11 -7.03
N LYS A 85 -8.12 19.26 -7.64
CA LYS A 85 -9.06 20.40 -7.63
C LYS A 85 -10.38 20.08 -8.34
N GLY A 86 -10.34 19.20 -9.34
CA GLY A 86 -11.52 18.75 -10.09
C GLY A 86 -12.20 17.50 -9.54
N ASP A 87 -11.60 16.86 -8.54
CA ASP A 87 -12.10 15.63 -7.93
C ASP A 87 -12.34 15.86 -6.44
N ILE A 88 -13.59 16.16 -6.12
CA ILE A 88 -14.00 16.39 -4.73
C ILE A 88 -14.40 15.11 -4.02
N GLN A 89 -14.62 14.02 -4.75
CA GLN A 89 -15.08 12.76 -4.18
C GLN A 89 -13.90 11.99 -3.59
N ASP A 90 -12.76 12.01 -4.27
CA ASP A 90 -11.60 11.25 -3.85
C ASP A 90 -10.60 12.10 -3.04
N THR A 91 -10.39 11.69 -1.79
CA THR A 91 -9.38 12.25 -0.89
C THR A 91 -8.40 11.16 -0.49
N LEU A 92 -7.12 11.35 -0.83
CA LEU A 92 -6.06 10.42 -0.50
C LEU A 92 -5.38 10.85 0.80
N ILE A 93 -5.22 9.88 1.71
CA ILE A 93 -4.45 10.04 2.94
C ILE A 93 -3.18 9.19 2.79
N THR A 94 -2.02 9.84 2.83
CA THR A 94 -0.72 9.19 2.79
C THR A 94 -0.07 9.28 4.17
N ILE A 95 0.41 8.14 4.67
CA ILE A 95 1.15 8.00 5.92
C ILE A 95 2.33 7.04 5.72
N HIS A 96 3.30 7.07 6.63
CA HIS A 96 4.39 6.10 6.61
C HIS A 96 3.87 4.69 6.89
N TRP A 97 4.42 3.67 6.20
CA TRP A 97 3.92 2.29 6.31
C TRP A 97 4.02 1.71 7.72
N THR A 98 5.02 2.12 8.52
CA THR A 98 5.12 1.67 9.92
C THR A 98 3.97 2.21 10.77
N THR A 99 3.62 3.49 10.60
CA THR A 99 2.45 4.11 11.25
C THR A 99 1.16 3.45 10.77
N PHE A 100 1.06 3.16 9.47
CA PHE A 100 -0.05 2.39 8.92
C PHE A 100 -0.18 1.03 9.60
N ASN A 101 0.92 0.29 9.75
CA ASN A 101 0.90 -1.01 10.41
C ASN A 101 0.43 -0.95 11.86
N GLU A 102 0.85 0.06 12.62
CA GLU A 102 0.38 0.27 13.99
C GLU A 102 -1.13 0.52 14.04
N MET A 103 -1.63 1.40 13.17
CA MET A 103 -3.07 1.70 13.06
C MET A 103 -3.87 0.48 12.61
N LYS A 104 -3.37 -0.24 11.60
CA LYS A 104 -3.98 -1.45 11.06
C LYS A 104 -4.07 -2.54 12.12
N ALA A 105 -2.98 -2.80 12.84
CA ALA A 105 -2.97 -3.80 13.91
C ALA A 105 -3.94 -3.46 15.04
N ALA A 106 -4.09 -2.17 15.38
CA ALA A 106 -5.11 -1.76 16.34
C ALA A 106 -6.53 -2.06 15.84
N TRP A 107 -6.83 -1.70 14.60
CA TRP A 107 -8.14 -1.95 13.99
C TRP A 107 -8.45 -3.45 13.83
N GLU A 108 -7.48 -4.26 13.38
CA GLU A 108 -7.66 -5.71 13.20
C GLU A 108 -8.03 -6.40 14.53
N ARG A 109 -7.42 -5.97 15.65
CA ARG A 109 -7.76 -6.45 17.00
C ARG A 109 -9.18 -6.09 17.40
N GLU A 110 -9.59 -4.84 17.16
CA GLU A 110 -10.96 -4.39 17.47
C GLU A 110 -12.03 -5.13 16.66
N LYS A 111 -11.69 -5.56 15.44
CA LYS A 111 -12.59 -6.31 14.56
C LYS A 111 -12.52 -7.83 14.75
N GLY A 112 -11.65 -8.34 15.62
CA GLY A 112 -11.46 -9.78 15.82
C GLY A 112 -10.97 -10.50 14.56
N ILE A 113 -10.29 -9.78 13.67
CA ILE A 113 -9.66 -10.36 12.47
C ILE A 113 -8.33 -11.03 12.86
N ARG A 114 -7.64 -10.47 13.86
CA ARG A 114 -6.38 -10.97 14.41
C ARG A 114 -6.33 -10.79 15.93
#